data_AF-A0A939FG78-F1
#
_entry.id   AF-A0A939FG78-F1
#
_cell.length_a   1.000
_cell.length_b   1.000
_cell.length_c   1.000
_cell.angle_alpha   90.00
_cell.angle_beta   90.00
_cell.angle_gamma   90.00
#
_symmetry.space_group_name_H-M   'P 1'
#
loop_
_entity.id
_entity.type
_entity.pdbx_description
1 polymer ?
#
loop_
_entity_poly.entity_id
_entity_poly.type
_entity_poly.pdbx_seq_one_letter_code
_entity_poly.pdbx_strand_id
1 'polypeptide(L)' 'RQVGALRPPCTALASSSARSHLLCLAQLSGIPARRVDEVLGVVGLQDVARKRSKSFSLGMGQRLGIAAALLGDPQVLLF' A
#
# COMPACT_ATOMS: atom_id res chain seq x y z
N ARG A 1 -23.94 -5.24 25.23
CA ARG A 1 -23.92 -5.63 23.81
C ARG A 1 -23.36 -4.46 23.01
N GLN A 2 -22.06 -4.44 22.70
CA GLN A 2 -21.46 -3.46 21.79
C GLN A 2 -21.30 -4.14 20.43
N VAL A 3 -22.01 -3.65 19.42
CA VAL A 3 -21.83 -4.07 18.03
C VAL A 3 -20.78 -3.15 17.43
N GLY A 4 -19.51 -3.52 17.58
CA GLY A 4 -18.43 -2.92 16.80
C GLY A 4 -18.49 -3.50 15.39
N ALA A 5 -19.01 -2.73 14.43
CA ALA A 5 -18.91 -3.09 13.03
C ALA A 5 -17.44 -2.99 12.60
N LEU A 6 -16.74 -4.13 12.60
CA LEU A 6 -15.42 -4.26 12.00
C LEU A 6 -15.56 -4.03 10.50
N ARG A 7 -15.18 -2.82 10.08
CA ARG A 7 -15.05 -2.36 8.69
C ARG A 7 -14.36 -3.47 7.86
N PRO A 8 -14.85 -3.81 6.66
CA PRO A 8 -14.24 -4.87 5.87
C PRO A 8 -12.76 -4.55 5.60
N PRO A 9 -11.82 -5.48 5.86
CA PRO A 9 -10.41 -5.26 5.59
C PRO A 9 -10.22 -5.31 4.07
N CYS A 10 -9.97 -4.16 3.46
CA CYS A 10 -9.29 -4.02 2.17
C CYS A 10 -9.57 -5.08 1.08
N THR A 11 -10.83 -5.43 0.82
CA THR A 11 -11.20 -6.40 -0.22
C THR A 11 -11.16 -5.83 -1.65
N ALA A 12 -10.39 -4.75 -1.88
CA ALA A 12 -10.30 -4.06 -3.18
C ALA A 12 -8.93 -4.18 -3.88
N LEU A 13 -8.03 -5.03 -3.39
CA LEU A 13 -6.60 -4.98 -3.73
C LEU A 13 -6.18 -5.48 -5.12
N ALA A 14 -7.06 -6.09 -5.92
CA ALA A 14 -6.69 -6.53 -7.28
C ALA A 14 -6.84 -5.45 -8.37
N SER A 15 -7.65 -4.40 -8.13
CA SER A 15 -7.91 -3.30 -9.08
C SER A 15 -7.46 -1.93 -8.58
N SER A 16 -6.95 -1.87 -7.35
CA SER A 16 -6.60 -0.64 -6.66
C SER A 16 -5.21 -0.12 -7.04
N SER A 17 -5.02 1.20 -6.92
CA SER A 17 -3.76 1.88 -7.23
C SER A 17 -2.65 1.51 -6.25
N ALA A 18 -1.38 1.74 -6.63
CA ALA A 18 -0.23 1.54 -5.74
C ALA A 18 -0.37 2.29 -4.41
N ARG A 19 -0.92 3.51 -4.46
CA ARG A 19 -1.24 4.30 -3.26
C ARG A 19 -2.30 3.63 -2.39
N SER A 20 -3.37 3.13 -2.98
CA SER A 20 -4.44 2.44 -2.24
C SER A 20 -3.94 1.17 -1.55
N HIS A 21 -3.01 0.45 -2.18
CA HIS A 21 -2.37 -0.72 -1.57
C HIS A 21 -1.57 -0.32 -0.32
N LEU A 22 -0.66 0.65 -0.45
CA LEU A 22 0.13 1.11 0.68
C LEU A 22 -0.72 1.79 1.77
N LEU A 23 -1.79 2.48 1.40
CA LEU A 23 -2.68 3.15 2.34
C LEU A 23 -3.52 2.15 3.16
N CYS A 24 -3.89 1.01 2.56
CA CYS A 24 -4.46 -0.11 3.29
C CYS A 24 -3.46 -0.65 4.33
N LEU A 25 -2.23 -0.95 3.90
CA LEU A 25 -1.18 -1.45 4.80
C LEU A 25 -0.91 -0.45 5.94
N ALA A 26 -0.84 0.84 5.63
CA ALA A 26 -0.70 1.89 6.62
C ALA A 26 -1.83 1.89 7.65
N GLN A 27 -3.09 1.78 7.20
CA GLN A 27 -4.24 1.73 8.10
C GLN A 27 -4.22 0.51 9.03
N LEU A 28 -3.81 -0.66 8.52
CA LEU A 28 -3.67 -1.88 9.32
C LEU A 28 -2.55 -1.74 10.37
N SER A 29 -1.46 -1.05 10.04
CA SER A 29 -0.32 -0.81 10.94
C SER A 29 -0.45 0.45 11.80
N GLY A 30 -1.55 1.21 11.71
CA GLY A 30 -1.74 2.47 12.46
C GLY A 30 -0.87 3.63 11.97
N ILE A 31 -0.35 3.55 10.74
CA ILE A 31 0.57 4.52 10.14
C ILE A 31 -0.22 5.62 9.42
N PRO A 32 0.14 6.91 9.59
CA PRO A 32 -0.55 8.01 8.94
C PRO A 32 -0.38 7.98 7.41
N ALA A 33 -1.43 8.35 6.68
CA ALA A 33 -1.43 8.39 5.21
C ALA A 33 -0.33 9.29 4.62
N ARG A 34 0.14 10.31 5.36
CA ARG A 34 1.27 11.15 4.95
C ARG A 34 2.54 10.33 4.73
N ARG A 35 2.77 9.30 5.55
CA ARG A 35 3.93 8.41 5.43
C ARG A 35 3.88 7.57 4.15
N VAL A 36 2.68 7.21 3.68
CA VAL A 36 2.46 6.55 2.38
C VAL A 36 2.98 7.43 1.25
N ASP A 37 2.60 8.70 1.25
CA ASP A 37 2.98 9.65 0.21
C ASP A 37 4.50 9.95 0.24
N GLU A 38 5.10 10.02 1.44
CA GLU A 38 6.56 10.12 1.62
C GLU A 38 7.30 8.91 1.03
N VAL A 39 6.89 7.69 1.39
CA VAL A 39 7.57 6.47 0.96
C VAL A 39 7.40 6.23 -0.54
N LEU A 40 6.24 6.57 -1.12
CA LEU A 40 6.04 6.59 -2.57
C LEU A 40 7.00 7.56 -3.28
N GLY A 41 7.29 8.71 -2.65
CA GLY A 41 8.32 9.64 -3.11
C GLY A 41 9.72 9.01 -3.06
N VAL A 42 10.08 8.35 -1.96
CA VAL A 42 11.39 7.71 -1.77
C VAL A 42 11.67 6.64 -2.83
N VAL A 43 10.67 5.81 -3.17
CA VAL A 43 10.86 4.78 -4.21
C VAL A 43 10.64 5.29 -5.64
N GLY A 44 10.37 6.59 -5.81
CA GLY A 44 10.13 7.19 -7.13
C GLY A 44 8.88 6.65 -7.83
N LEU A 45 7.83 6.34 -7.06
CA LEU A 45 6.53 5.89 -7.57
C LEU A 45 5.41 6.92 -7.38
N GLN A 46 5.74 8.14 -6.92
CA GLN A 46 4.76 9.19 -6.64
C GLN A 46 3.93 9.57 -7.87
N ASP A 47 4.54 9.68 -9.06
CA ASP A 47 3.86 10.02 -10.31
C ASP A 47 2.91 8.92 -10.80
N VAL A 48 3.19 7.67 -10.42
CA VAL A 48 2.39 6.50 -10.78
C VAL A 48 1.55 5.98 -9.62
N ALA A 49 1.49 6.72 -8.51
CA ALA A 49 0.78 6.34 -7.30
C ALA A 49 -0.71 6.06 -7.54
N ARG A 50 -1.32 6.74 -8.52
CA ARG A 50 -2.73 6.57 -8.93
C ARG A 50 -2.93 5.53 -10.04
N LYS A 51 -1.86 5.05 -10.69
CA LYS A 51 -1.96 3.98 -11.70
C LYS A 51 -2.29 2.65 -11.00
N ARG A 52 -3.02 1.78 -11.71
CA ARG A 52 -3.32 0.43 -11.24
C ARG A 52 -2.03 -0.37 -11.11
N SER A 53 -1.85 -1.08 -9.99
CA SER A 53 -0.67 -1.91 -9.76
C SER A 53 -0.48 -3.00 -10.84
N LYS A 54 -1.56 -3.39 -11.54
CA LYS A 54 -1.51 -4.34 -12.67
C LYS A 54 -0.80 -3.80 -13.92
N SER A 55 -0.71 -2.48 -14.10
CA SER A 55 0.02 -1.87 -15.23
C SER A 55 1.49 -1.57 -14.91
N PHE A 56 1.98 -2.00 -13.75
CA PHE A 56 3.36 -1.79 -13.36
C PHE A 56 4.26 -2.80 -14.06
N SER A 57 5.37 -2.30 -14.58
CA SER A 57 6.47 -3.17 -15.01
C SER A 57 7.05 -3.93 -13.80
N LEU A 58 7.75 -5.03 -14.03
CA LEU A 58 8.39 -5.83 -12.98
C LEU A 58 9.19 -4.97 -11.98
N GLY A 59 10.02 -4.05 -12.47
CA GLY A 59 10.80 -3.14 -11.61
C GLY A 59 9.97 -2.09 -10.85
N MET A 60 8.78 -1.74 -11.32
CA MET A 60 7.83 -0.92 -10.55
C MET A 60 7.15 -1.75 -9.45
N GLY A 61 6.83 -3.01 -9.73
CA GLY A 61 6.33 -3.96 -8.73
C GLY A 61 7.35 -4.21 -7.61
N GLN A 62 8.63 -4.40 -7.97
CA GLN A 62 9.72 -4.51 -6.99
C GLN A 62 9.84 -3.25 -6.12
N ARG A 63 9.82 -2.06 -6.72
CA ARG A 63 9.83 -0.79 -5.98
C ARG A 63 8.62 -0.63 -5.07
N LEU A 64 7.45 -1.11 -5.49
CA LEU A 64 6.24 -1.12 -4.65
C LEU A 64 6.41 -2.08 -3.46
N GLY A 65 7.06 -3.23 -3.66
CA GLY A 65 7.44 -4.14 -2.57
C GLY A 65 8.41 -3.50 -1.57
N ILE A 66 9.41 -2.77 -2.05
CA ILE A 66 10.31 -1.98 -1.19
C ILE A 66 9.53 -0.90 -0.44
N ALA A 67 8.60 -0.20 -1.11
CA ALA A 67 7.74 0.79 -0.47
C ALA A 67 6.90 0.15 0.63
N ALA A 68 6.33 -1.04 0.40
CA ALA A 68 5.57 -1.76 1.40
C ALA A 68 6.44 -2.19 2.60
N ALA A 69 7.69 -2.60 2.37
CA ALA A 69 8.64 -2.93 3.44
C ALA A 69 9.15 -1.70 4.22
N LEU A 70 9.21 -0.53 3.57
CA LEU A 70 9.51 0.74 4.24
C LEU A 70 8.30 1.27 5.02
N LEU A 71 7.10 0.85 4.63
CA LEU A 71 5.86 1.22 5.31
C LEU A 71 5.55 0.29 6.48
N GLY A 72 5.52 -1.01 6.26
CA GLY A 72 5.12 -2.00 7.23
C GLY A 72 6.31 -2.64 7.92
N ASP A 73 6.11 -3.07 9.16
CA ASP A 73 6.97 -4.07 9.80
C ASP A 73 7.05 -5.31 8.88
N PRO A 74 8.25 -5.80 8.50
CA PRO A 74 8.54 -6.68 7.35
C PRO A 74 7.86 -8.07 7.27
N GLN A 75 6.79 -8.35 8.01
CA GLN A 75 6.17 -9.68 8.09
C GLN A 75 5.21 -10.05 6.94
N VAL A 76 4.99 -9.17 5.97
CA VAL A 76 4.10 -9.48 4.82
C VAL A 76 4.82 -9.22 3.49
N LEU A 77 5.73 -10.13 3.15
CA LEU A 77 6.26 -10.28 1.80
C LEU A 77 5.28 -11.14 1.00
N LEU A 78 4.46 -10.51 0.15
CA LEU A 78 3.75 -11.20 -0.91
C LEU A 78 4.71 -11.33 -2.10
N PHE A 79 5.17 -12.55 -2.36
CA PHE A 79 5.95 -12.94 -3.55
C PHE A 79 5.04 -13.21 -4.74
#